data_AF-S0DEI0-F1
#
_entry.id   AF-S0DEI0-F1
#
_cell.length_a   1.000
_cell.length_b   1.000
_cell.length_c   1.000
_cell.angle_alpha   90.00
_cell.angle_beta   90.00
_cell.angle_gamma   90.00
#
_symmetry.space_group_name_H-M   'P 1'
#
loop_
_entity.id
_entity.type
_entity.pdbx_description
1 polymer ?
#
loop_
_entity_poly.entity_id
_entity_poly.type
_entity_poly.pdbx_seq_one_letter_code
_entity_poly.pdbx_strand_id
1 'polypeptide(L)' 'MIWRNQDPFDRFLAAQSILEDAPLVTVDRAFSAIPGLTVLWDMPSEPKERGQRLKEKRIGKRVDQKANPEKRLP' A
#
# COMPACT_ATOMS: atom_id res chain seq x y z
N MET A 1 -5.01 -19.54 -21.43
CA MET A 1 -4.59 -18.13 -21.41
C MET A 1 -3.28 -18.04 -20.63
N ILE A 2 -2.28 -17.31 -21.11
CA ILE A 2 -0.95 -17.25 -20.49
C ILE A 2 -1.02 -16.29 -19.29
N TRP A 3 -0.81 -16.81 -18.08
CA TRP A 3 -0.62 -15.99 -16.89
C TRP A 3 0.66 -15.18 -17.08
N ARG A 4 0.49 -13.90 -17.45
CA ARG A 4 1.59 -13.00 -17.84
C ARG A 4 2.21 -12.28 -16.64
N ASN A 5 2.03 -12.82 -15.43
CA ASN A 5 2.59 -12.24 -14.23
C ASN A 5 4.12 -12.38 -14.24
N GLN A 6 4.81 -11.25 -14.27
CA GLN A 6 6.27 -11.19 -14.28
C GLN A 6 6.87 -11.10 -12.89
N ASP A 7 6.06 -10.88 -11.86
CA ASP A 7 6.57 -10.80 -10.50
C ASP A 7 7.05 -12.20 -10.04
N PRO A 8 8.35 -12.37 -9.72
CA PRO A 8 8.87 -13.64 -9.25
C PRO A 8 8.26 -14.08 -7.91
N PHE A 9 7.83 -13.15 -7.06
CA PHE A 9 7.22 -13.47 -5.76
C PHE A 9 5.81 -14.02 -5.94
N ASP A 10 5.01 -13.46 -6.83
CA ASP A 10 3.68 -14.00 -7.11
C ASP A 10 3.75 -15.42 -7.68
N ARG A 11 4.76 -15.69 -8.51
CA ARG A 11 5.02 -17.05 -9.01
C ARG A 11 5.39 -18.01 -7.89
N PHE A 12 6.27 -17.59 -6.99
CA PHE A 12 6.65 -18.40 -5.84
C PHE A 12 5.45 -18.68 -4.94
N LEU A 13 4.64 -17.66 -4.67
CA LEU A 13 3.45 -17.77 -3.83
C LEU A 13 2.42 -18.73 -4.44
N ALA A 14 2.12 -18.59 -5.74
CA ALA A 14 1.23 -19.51 -6.45
C ALA A 14 1.75 -20.94 -6.44
N ALA A 15 3.05 -21.14 -6.69
CA ALA A 15 3.66 -22.47 -6.70
C ALA A 15 3.61 -23.14 -5.33
N GLN A 16 3.91 -22.39 -4.25
CA GLN A 16 3.83 -22.90 -2.89
C GLN A 16 2.40 -23.29 -2.51
N SER A 17 1.41 -22.44 -2.81
CA SER A 17 0.00 -22.76 -2.54
C SER A 17 -0.47 -24.03 -3.26
N ILE A 18 -0.03 -24.24 -4.51
CA ILE A 18 -0.36 -25.46 -5.26
C ILE A 18 0.31 -26.70 -4.65
N LEU A 19 1.60 -26.62 -4.32
CA LEU A 19 2.35 -27.77 -3.78
C LEU A 19 1.85 -28.21 -2.41
N GLU A 20 1.42 -27.26 -1.58
CA GLU A 20 0.93 -27.51 -0.23
C GLU A 20 -0.59 -27.76 -0.16
N ASP A 21 -1.29 -27.78 -1.31
CA ASP A 21 -2.77 -27.83 -1.41
C ASP A 21 -3.46 -26.80 -0.51
N ALA A 22 -2.85 -25.62 -0.38
CA ALA A 22 -3.27 -24.57 0.54
C ALA A 22 -3.97 -23.44 -0.24
N PRO A 23 -5.19 -23.03 0.14
CA PRO A 23 -5.88 -21.91 -0.50
C PRO A 23 -5.09 -20.60 -0.36
N LEU A 24 -4.90 -19.87 -1.46
CA LEU A 24 -4.26 -18.56 -1.44
C LEU A 24 -5.29 -17.47 -1.11
N VAL A 25 -5.12 -16.82 0.04
CA VAL A 25 -5.91 -15.63 0.41
C VAL A 25 -5.29 -14.38 -0.22
N THR A 26 -6.03 -13.70 -1.10
CA THR A 26 -5.54 -12.49 -1.78
C THR A 26 -6.67 -11.54 -2.19
N VAL A 27 -6.31 -10.30 -2.48
CA VAL A 27 -7.17 -9.30 -3.15
C VAL A 27 -6.82 -9.16 -4.64
N ASP A 28 -5.71 -9.74 -5.09
CA ASP A 28 -5.22 -9.59 -6.45
C ASP A 28 -5.88 -10.59 -7.40
N ARG A 29 -6.61 -10.04 -8.38
CA ARG A 29 -7.34 -10.81 -9.37
C ARG A 29 -6.42 -11.57 -10.33
N ALA A 30 -5.15 -11.22 -10.44
CA ALA A 30 -4.20 -11.92 -11.31
C ALA A 30 -4.11 -13.42 -10.99
N PHE A 31 -4.29 -13.82 -9.74
CA PHE A 31 -4.22 -15.22 -9.31
C PHE A 31 -5.41 -16.07 -9.78
N SER A 32 -6.55 -15.47 -10.16
CA SER A 32 -7.72 -16.20 -10.69
C SER A 32 -7.47 -16.87 -12.03
N ALA A 33 -6.42 -16.48 -12.75
CA ALA A 33 -6.10 -17.00 -14.07
C ALA A 33 -5.18 -18.25 -14.04
N ILE A 34 -4.77 -18.71 -12.85
CA ILE A 34 -3.81 -19.81 -12.67
C ILE A 34 -4.56 -21.14 -12.51
N PRO A 35 -4.40 -22.09 -13.45
CA PRO A 35 -5.01 -23.42 -13.30
C PRO A 35 -4.47 -24.16 -12.08
N GLY A 36 -5.35 -24.79 -11.31
CA GLY A 36 -4.98 -25.60 -10.15
C GLY A 36 -4.74 -24.80 -8.86
N LEU A 37 -4.83 -23.47 -8.90
CA LEU A 37 -4.74 -22.65 -7.70
C LEU A 37 -6.13 -22.38 -7.12
N THR A 38 -6.35 -22.79 -5.87
CA THR A 38 -7.53 -22.39 -5.10
C THR A 38 -7.31 -21.00 -4.51
N VAL A 39 -8.21 -20.07 -4.80
CA VAL A 39 -8.12 -18.67 -4.33
C VAL A 39 -9.28 -18.33 -3.40
N LEU A 40 -8.96 -17.75 -2.25
CA LEU A 40 -9.91 -17.14 -1.33
C LEU A 40 -9.77 -15.61 -1.40
N TRP A 41 -10.88 -14.93 -1.59
CA TRP A 41 -10.88 -13.48 -1.71
C TRP A 41 -10.98 -12.84 -0.34
N ASP A 42 -9.95 -12.09 0.05
CA ASP A 42 -10.03 -11.21 1.22
C ASP A 42 -10.89 -9.98 0.84
N MET A 43 -12.21 -10.16 0.87
CA MET A 43 -13.13 -9.04 0.72
C MET A 43 -13.12 -8.26 2.03
N PRO A 44 -12.61 -7.02 2.04
CA PRO A 44 -12.58 -6.26 3.27
C PRO A 44 -14.02 -5.99 3.72
N SER A 45 -14.31 -6.26 4.99
CA SER A 45 -15.62 -6.01 5.60
C SER A 45 -16.02 -4.52 5.57
N GLU A 46 -15.04 -3.63 5.36
CA GLU A 46 -15.21 -2.20 5.12
C GLU A 46 -14.13 -1.71 4.14
N PRO A 47 -14.43 -0.84 3.16
CA PRO A 47 -13.43 -0.28 2.27
C PRO A 47 -12.41 0.56 3.08
N LYS A 48 -11.25 -0.02 3.38
CA LYS A 48 -10.13 0.73 3.96
C LYS A 48 -9.58 1.68 2.90
N GLU A 49 -9.67 2.98 3.15
CA GLU A 49 -8.97 4.03 2.39
C GLU A 49 -7.44 3.87 2.51
N ARG A 50 -6.87 2.86 1.85
CA ARG A 50 -5.41 2.71 1.73
C ARG A 50 -4.91 3.70 0.68
N GLY A 51 -4.66 4.93 1.12
CA GLY A 51 -4.10 5.99 0.26
C GLY A 51 -3.79 7.34 0.93
N GLN A 52 -4.28 7.63 2.13
CA GLN A 52 -4.01 8.92 2.80
C GLN A 52 -2.87 8.84 3.82
N ARG A 53 -1.65 8.59 3.35
CA ARG A 53 -0.47 8.90 4.18
C ARG A 53 0.67 9.31 3.29
N LEU A 54 0.70 10.59 2.88
CA LEU A 54 1.89 11.35 2.43
C LEU A 54 1.53 12.78 1.94
N LYS A 55 0.74 13.59 2.67
CA LYS A 55 0.61 15.03 2.36
C LYS A 55 0.39 15.95 3.57
N GLU A 56 1.04 15.70 4.70
CA GLU A 56 1.12 16.71 5.77
C GLU A 56 2.53 16.73 6.35
N LYS A 57 3.07 17.94 6.59
CA LYS A 57 4.44 18.27 7.04
C LYS A 57 5.49 18.56 5.96
N ARG A 58 5.09 19.23 4.87
CA ARG A 58 6.04 20.02 4.06
C ARG A 58 5.55 21.44 3.74
N ILE A 59 4.92 22.12 4.70
CA ILE A 59 4.79 23.59 4.67
C ILE A 59 5.00 24.12 6.08
N GLY A 60 5.96 25.02 6.23
CA GLY A 60 6.46 25.55 7.50
C GLY A 60 7.97 25.82 7.46
N LYS A 61 8.49 26.25 6.30
CA LYS A 61 9.84 26.81 6.21
C LYS A 61 9.76 28.25 6.74
N ARG A 62 10.75 28.57 7.58
CA ARG A 62 11.13 29.85 8.23
C ARG A 62 10.72 31.16 7.55
N VAL A 63 10.87 32.21 8.37
CA VAL A 63 11.01 33.67 8.12
C VAL A 63 9.67 34.37 8.38
N ASP A 64 9.51 35.10 9.50
CA ASP A 64 10.10 36.42 9.68
C ASP A 64 10.71 36.67 11.07
N GLN A 65 11.98 37.07 11.06
CA GLN A 65 12.53 38.00 12.03
C GLN A 65 11.90 39.38 11.75
N LYS A 66 11.12 39.91 12.68
CA LYS A 66 10.90 41.36 12.74
C LYS A 66 11.28 41.86 14.12
N ALA A 67 12.26 42.76 14.07
CA ALA A 67 12.83 43.53 15.15
C ALA A 67 11.75 44.17 16.04
N ASN A 68 12.04 44.21 17.34
CA ASN A 68 11.31 45.01 18.31
C ASN A 68 12.16 46.26 18.64
N PRO A 69 11.93 47.41 17.97
CA PRO A 69 12.40 48.68 18.49
C PRO A 69 11.31 49.28 19.38
N GLU A 70 11.74 49.94 20.45
CA GLU A 70 10.90 50.83 21.27
C GLU A 70 9.91 50.17 22.23
N LYS A 71 10.40 49.85 23.43
CA LYS A 71 9.83 50.38 24.68
C LYS A 71 10.98 50.74 25.63
N ARG A 72 11.59 51.91 25.39
CA ARG A 72 12.26 52.70 26.43
C ARG A 72 11.17 53.46 27.20
N LEU A 73 11.37 53.47 28.52
CA LEU A 73 10.71 54.21 29.61
C LEU A 73 10.02 55.54 29.26
N PRO A 74 9.05 55.97 30.09
CA PRO A 74 9.16 57.21 30.86
C PRO A 74 9.94 57.02 32.17
#